data_AF-A0A227IZT1-F1
#
_entry.id   AF-A0A227IZT1-F1
#
_cell.length_a   1.000
_cell.length_b   1.000
_cell.length_c   1.000
_cell.angle_alpha   90.00
_cell.angle_beta   90.00
_cell.angle_gamma   90.00
#
_symmetry.space_group_name_H-M   'P 1'
#
loop_
_entity.id
_entity.type
_entity.pdbx_description
1 polymer ?
#
loop_
_entity_poly.entity_id
_entity_poly.type
_entity_poly.pdbx_seq_one_letter_code
_entity_poly.pdbx_strand_id
1 'polypeptide(L)'
;QADLNLKNIQPGLQWKEAEGDISGSLSTSGSLTEQGGWQVSLPKLDIDGILRGYPLNVEGQLEASDKNGKGEDIQLTTQGLALSHGP
;
A
#
# COMPACT_ATOMS: atom_id res chain seq x y z
N GLN A 1 -3.70 13.62 -6.49
CA GLN A 1 -2.68 13.21 -5.50
C GLN A 1 -3.30 13.34 -4.12
N ALA A 2 -2.95 12.44 -3.20
CA ALA A 2 -3.41 12.45 -1.82
C ALA A 2 -2.28 12.00 -0.89
N ASP A 3 -2.15 12.68 0.25
CA ASP A 3 -1.26 12.32 1.34
C ASP A 3 -2.13 11.88 2.53
N LEU A 4 -1.95 10.65 2.98
CA LEU A 4 -2.74 10.05 4.04
C LEU A 4 -1.84 9.78 5.23
N ASN A 5 -2.34 10.14 6.41
CA ASN A 5 -1.76 9.75 7.69
C ASN A 5 -2.75 8.81 8.38
N LEU A 6 -2.32 7.57 8.57
CA LEU A 6 -3.03 6.54 9.30
C LEU A 6 -2.65 6.66 10.77
N LYS A 7 -3.66 6.74 11.64
CA LYS A 7 -3.44 6.84 13.08
C LYS A 7 -4.39 5.90 13.80
N ASN A 8 -3.82 4.98 14.55
CA ASN A 8 -4.54 4.02 15.38
C ASN A 8 -5.60 3.21 14.60
N ILE A 9 -5.23 2.75 13.40
CA ILE A 9 -6.10 1.85 12.64
C ILE A 9 -6.07 0.49 13.32
N GLN A 10 -7.25 -0.03 13.65
CA GLN A 10 -7.41 -1.31 14.32
C GLN A 10 -8.09 -2.30 13.35
N PRO A 11 -7.33 -3.05 12.52
CA PRO A 11 -7.93 -3.92 11.51
C PRO A 11 -8.84 -4.99 12.11
N GLY A 12 -8.59 -5.37 13.37
CA GLY A 12 -9.43 -6.23 14.22
C GLY A 12 -10.91 -5.84 14.31
N LEU A 13 -11.24 -4.56 14.13
CA LEU A 13 -12.63 -4.08 14.15
C LEU A 13 -13.44 -4.56 12.93
N GLN A 14 -12.77 -4.76 11.78
CA GLN A 14 -13.39 -5.26 10.55
C GLN A 14 -13.12 -6.76 10.36
N TRP A 15 -11.90 -7.20 10.63
CA TRP A 15 -11.47 -8.59 10.48
C TRP A 15 -10.85 -9.06 11.79
N LYS A 16 -11.58 -9.89 12.53
CA LYS A 16 -11.15 -10.36 13.86
C LYS A 16 -9.78 -11.03 13.82
N GLU A 17 -9.48 -11.75 12.73
CA GLU A 17 -8.22 -12.44 12.54
C GLU A 17 -7.03 -11.50 12.33
N ALA A 18 -7.28 -10.21 12.07
CA ALA A 18 -6.28 -9.17 11.84
C ALA A 18 -6.17 -8.18 13.01
N GLU A 19 -6.43 -8.63 14.24
CA GLU A 19 -6.28 -7.81 15.45
C GLU A 19 -4.92 -7.11 15.48
N GLY A 20 -4.89 -5.84 15.86
CA GLY A 20 -3.69 -5.03 15.81
C GLY A 20 -3.98 -3.54 15.94
N ASP A 21 -2.91 -2.77 16.00
CA ASP A 21 -2.92 -1.30 15.90
C ASP A 21 -1.77 -0.92 14.95
N ILE A 22 -2.13 -0.32 13.81
CA ILE A 22 -1.19 0.13 12.79
C ILE A 22 -1.37 1.63 12.54
N SER A 23 -0.25 2.29 12.30
CA SER A 23 -0.17 3.71 11.97
C SER A 23 0.87 3.91 10.89
N GLY A 24 0.85 5.06 10.23
CA GLY A 24 1.79 5.31 9.16
C GLY A 24 1.39 6.46 8.27
N SER A 25 2.12 6.61 7.17
CA SER A 25 1.82 7.59 6.15
C SER A 25 2.05 7.00 4.76
N LEU A 26 1.23 7.45 3.82
CA LEU A 26 1.42 7.15 2.41
C LEU A 26 1.07 8.36 1.56
N SER A 27 1.80 8.50 0.46
CA SER A 27 1.50 9.47 -0.58
C SER A 27 1.12 8.70 -1.83
N THR A 28 -0.04 8.99 -2.40
CA THR A 28 -0.55 8.27 -3.56
C THR A 28 -1.09 9.23 -4.63
N SER A 29 -0.90 8.85 -5.88
CA SER A 29 -1.59 9.46 -7.00
C SER A 29 -1.98 8.39 -8.00
N GLY A 30 -3.03 8.65 -8.77
CA GLY A 30 -3.45 7.76 -9.82
C GLY A 30 -4.26 8.49 -10.87
N SER A 31 -4.32 7.91 -12.05
CA SER A 31 -5.11 8.42 -13.17
C SER A 31 -5.58 7.27 -14.06
N LEU A 32 -6.68 7.52 -14.76
CA LEU A 32 -7.15 6.65 -15.84
C LEU A 32 -6.56 7.11 -17.17
N THR A 33 -6.30 6.15 -18.06
CA THR A 33 -5.99 6.42 -19.46
C THR A 33 -7.30 6.57 -20.25
N GLU A 34 -7.25 7.24 -21.40
CA GLU A 34 -8.42 7.35 -22.30
C GLU A 34 -8.93 5.98 -22.79
N GLN A 35 -8.06 4.97 -22.78
CA GLN A 35 -8.37 3.61 -23.21
C GLN A 35 -8.97 2.76 -22.09
N GLY A 36 -9.18 3.33 -20.89
CA GLY A 36 -9.76 2.65 -19.74
C GLY A 36 -8.76 1.92 -18.84
N GLY A 37 -7.46 2.07 -19.10
CA GLY A 37 -6.41 1.58 -18.20
C GLY A 37 -6.13 2.52 -17.03
N TRP A 38 -5.19 2.14 -16.18
CA TRP A 38 -4.82 2.86 -14.97
C TRP A 38 -3.31 2.96 -14.77
N GLN A 39 -2.90 4.00 -14.04
CA GLN A 39 -1.56 4.14 -13.48
C GLN A 39 -1.64 4.68 -12.06
N VAL A 40 -0.77 4.19 -11.19
CA VAL A 40 -0.67 4.56 -9.77
C VAL A 40 0.80 4.80 -9.42
N SER A 41 1.05 5.87 -8.68
CA SER A 41 2.35 6.16 -8.07
C SER A 41 2.18 6.28 -6.56
N LEU A 42 2.99 5.53 -5.82
CA LEU A 42 3.08 5.49 -4.37
C LEU A 42 4.52 5.84 -3.95
N PRO A 43 4.94 7.12 -4.05
CA PRO A 43 6.31 7.53 -3.76
C PRO A 43 6.70 7.36 -2.28
N LYS A 44 5.72 7.28 -1.38
CA LYS A 44 5.92 6.99 0.03
C LYS A 44 4.92 5.95 0.50
N LEU A 45 5.42 4.86 1.06
CA LEU A 45 4.70 3.90 1.89
C LEU A 45 5.55 3.67 3.14
N ASP A 46 4.96 3.91 4.30
CA ASP A 46 5.66 3.90 5.58
C ASP A 46 4.62 3.56 6.65
N ILE A 47 4.52 2.29 7.00
CA ILE A 47 3.51 1.75 7.93
C ILE A 47 4.21 0.88 8.95
N ASP A 48 3.95 1.19 10.22
CA ASP A 48 4.42 0.45 11.37
C ASP A 48 3.27 0.09 12.30
N GLY A 49 3.44 -0.99 13.05
CA GLY A 49 2.56 -1.29 14.16
C GLY A 49 2.63 -2.74 14.59
N ILE A 50 1.56 -3.18 15.25
CA ILE A 50 1.36 -4.57 15.63
C ILE A 50 0.19 -5.12 14.83
N LEU A 51 0.40 -6.26 14.19
CA LEU A 51 -0.64 -7.03 13.52
C LEU A 51 -0.58 -8.46 14.06
N ARG A 52 -1.70 -9.07 14.41
CA ARG A 52 -1.77 -10.46 14.91
C ARG A 52 -0.78 -10.77 16.04
N GLY A 53 -0.47 -9.78 16.89
CA GLY A 53 0.49 -9.89 17.98
C GLY A 53 1.97 -9.79 17.60
N TYR A 54 2.31 -9.58 16.33
CA TYR A 54 3.69 -9.41 15.85
C TYR A 54 3.93 -8.01 15.28
N PRO A 55 5.17 -7.49 15.38
CA PRO A 55 5.55 -6.27 14.68
C PRO A 55 5.32 -6.40 13.18
N LEU A 56 4.75 -5.36 12.58
CA LEU A 56 4.62 -5.17 11.15
C LEU A 56 5.39 -3.90 10.78
N ASN A 57 6.26 -4.00 9.78
CA ASN A 57 6.87 -2.87 9.09
C ASN A 57 6.66 -3.02 7.58
N VAL A 58 6.16 -1.97 6.95
CA VAL A 58 6.01 -1.86 5.50
C VAL A 58 6.58 -0.53 5.06
N GLU A 59 7.67 -0.56 4.31
CA GLU A 59 8.36 0.65 3.88
C GLU A 59 8.76 0.55 2.42
N GLY A 60 8.58 1.63 1.67
CA GLY A 60 9.15 1.75 0.33
C GLY A 60 8.34 2.62 -0.60
N GLN A 61 8.45 2.31 -1.88
CA GLN A 61 7.71 2.99 -2.94
C GLN A 61 7.33 2.00 -4.05
N LEU A 62 6.27 2.31 -4.78
CA LEU A 62 5.93 1.57 -5.99
C LEU A 62 5.32 2.48 -7.06
N GLU A 63 5.57 2.12 -8.31
CA GLU A 63 4.78 2.53 -9.46
C GLU A 63 4.12 1.29 -10.06
N ALA A 64 2.82 1.38 -10.34
CA ALA A 64 2.09 0.29 -10.97
C ALA A 64 1.21 0.83 -12.08
N SER A 65 1.04 0.05 -13.15
CA SER A 65 0.13 0.44 -14.22
C SER A 65 -0.38 -0.77 -14.99
N ASP A 66 -1.59 -0.62 -15.51
CA ASP A 66 -2.13 -1.41 -16.61
C ASP A 66 -2.73 -0.42 -17.61
N LYS A 67 -1.93 0.04 -18.56
CA LYS A 67 -2.29 1.20 -19.39
C LYS A 67 -3.43 0.91 -20.37
N ASN A 68 -3.65 -0.37 -20.71
CA ASN A 68 -4.74 -0.81 -21.59
C ASN A 68 -5.97 -1.34 -20.83
N GLY A 69 -5.86 -1.58 -19.51
CA GLY A 69 -6.97 -1.98 -18.66
C GLY A 69 -7.43 -3.43 -18.86
N LYS A 70 -6.62 -4.26 -19.52
CA LYS A 70 -6.96 -5.67 -19.84
C LYS A 70 -6.24 -6.67 -18.95
N GLY A 71 -5.33 -6.21 -18.10
CA GLY A 71 -4.52 -7.06 -17.22
C GLY A 71 -3.41 -7.83 -17.94
N GLU A 72 -3.18 -7.59 -19.23
CA GLU A 72 -2.19 -8.31 -20.05
C GLU A 72 -0.77 -7.73 -19.91
N ASP A 73 -0.65 -6.45 -19.55
CA ASP A 73 0.63 -5.71 -19.39
C ASP A 73 0.64 -4.93 -18.08
N ILE A 74 0.42 -5.65 -16.97
CA ILE A 74 0.57 -5.08 -15.63
C ILE A 74 2.06 -4.89 -15.37
N GLN A 75 2.47 -3.64 -15.19
CA GLN A 75 3.83 -3.27 -14.84
C GLN A 75 3.90 -2.85 -13.39
N LEU A 76 4.94 -3.30 -12.70
CA LEU A 76 5.26 -2.92 -11.33
C LEU A 76 6.74 -2.53 -11.28
N THR A 77 7.03 -1.31 -10.87
CA THR A 77 8.39 -0.80 -10.68
C THR A 77 8.58 -0.38 -9.23
N THR A 78 9.68 -0.79 -8.62
CA THR A 78 10.08 -0.37 -7.29
C THR A 78 11.61 -0.30 -7.21
N GLN A 79 12.11 0.63 -6.41
CA GLN A 79 13.53 0.74 -6.04
C GLN A 79 13.80 0.08 -4.68
N GLY A 80 12.74 -0.42 -4.01
CA GLY A 80 12.79 -0.96 -2.68
C GLY A 80 11.38 -1.00 -2.09
N LEU A 81 10.93 -2.20 -1.73
CA LEU A 81 9.76 -2.44 -0.92
C LEU A 81 10.15 -3.48 0.12
N ALA A 82 10.14 -3.07 1.38
CA ALA A 82 10.37 -3.94 2.53
C ALA A 82 9.03 -4.28 3.16
N LEU A 83 8.82 -5.58 3.39
CA LEU A 83 7.72 -6.11 4.18
C LEU A 83 8.29 -7.02 5.24
N SER A 84 8.08 -6.71 6.51
CA SER A 84 8.53 -7.52 7.64
C SER A 84 7.39 -7.72 8.61
N HIS A 85 7.13 -8.97 8.97
CA HIS A 85 6.04 -9.30 9.88
C HIS A 85 6.39 -10.48 10.79
N GLY A 86 6.81 -10.16 12.01
CA GLY A 86 7.34 -11.16 12.96
C GLY A 86 8.73 -11.73 12.56
N PRO A 87 9.35 -12.51 13.47
CA PRO A 87 10.54 -13.32 13.17
C PRO A 87 10.24 -14.54 12.29
#